data_AF-A0A7Y0SHY6-F1
#
_entry.id   AF-A0A7Y0SHY6-F1
#
_cell.length_a   1.000
_cell.length_b   1.000
_cell.length_c   1.000
_cell.angle_alpha   90.00
_cell.angle_beta   90.00
_cell.angle_gamma   90.00
#
_symmetry.space_group_name_H-M   'P 1'
#
loop_
_entity.id
_entity.type
_entity.pdbx_description
1 polymer ?
#
loop_
_entity_poly.entity_id
_entity_poly.type
_entity_poly.pdbx_seq_one_letter_code
_entity_poly.pdbx_strand_id
1 'polypeptide(L)'
;LGVKAASEKVETGLHGQPISSEFISQADPDILYIIDRTAVMEGKPVIDAEHLANPLLRQTKAWKNDNVVFVDADAWYITSASIT
;
A
#
# COMPACT_ATOMS: atom_id res chain seq x y z
N LEU A 1 -12.25 6.00 -8.98
CA LEU A 1 -12.19 4.55 -8.67
C LEU A 1 -13.17 4.12 -7.58
N GLY A 2 -13.62 4.99 -6.66
CA GLY A 2 -14.71 4.63 -5.72
C GLY A 2 -14.38 3.48 -4.76
N VAL A 3 -13.09 3.19 -4.56
CA VAL A 3 -12.60 2.12 -3.68
C VAL A 3 -13.02 2.45 -2.25
N LYS A 4 -13.58 1.46 -1.54
CA LYS A 4 -13.98 1.61 -0.14
C LYS A 4 -12.76 1.38 0.76
N ALA A 5 -12.59 2.24 1.76
CA ALA A 5 -11.52 2.07 2.75
C ALA A 5 -11.77 0.82 3.59
N ALA A 6 -10.71 0.05 3.86
CA ALA A 6 -10.78 -1.13 4.73
C ALA A 6 -10.90 -0.77 6.23
N SER A 7 -10.63 0.49 6.60
CA SER A 7 -10.76 0.98 7.97
C SER A 7 -11.14 2.46 7.97
N GLU A 8 -12.06 2.84 8.86
CA GLU A 8 -12.45 4.23 9.11
C GLU A 8 -11.53 4.94 10.12
N LYS A 9 -10.60 4.20 10.73
CA LYS A 9 -9.72 4.69 11.82
C LYS A 9 -8.42 5.34 11.32
N VAL A 10 -8.30 5.61 10.02
CA VAL A 10 -7.10 6.24 9.45
C VAL A 10 -7.26 7.75 9.54
N GLU A 11 -6.43 8.40 10.35
CA GLU A 11 -6.39 9.86 10.39
C GLU A 11 -5.66 10.40 9.16
N THR A 12 -6.25 11.38 8.49
CA THR A 12 -5.63 12.05 7.34
C THR A 12 -4.63 13.08 7.84
N GLY A 13 -3.35 12.87 7.54
CA GLY A 13 -2.27 13.84 7.76
C GLY A 13 -1.49 14.13 6.48
N LEU A 14 -0.67 15.20 6.48
CA LEU A 14 0.15 15.62 5.32
C LEU A 14 1.11 14.53 4.82
N HIS A 15 1.50 13.59 5.67
CA HIS A 15 2.45 12.51 5.35
C HIS A 15 1.84 11.12 5.50
N GLY A 16 0.51 11.03 5.58
CA GLY A 16 -0.19 9.81 5.97
C GLY A 16 0.04 9.45 7.44
N GLN A 17 -0.41 8.26 7.81
CA GLN A 17 -0.27 7.70 9.15
C GLN A 17 0.63 6.46 9.08
N PRO A 18 1.73 6.39 9.86
CA PRO A 18 2.46 5.14 10.04
C PRO A 18 1.51 4.08 10.61
N ILE A 19 1.34 2.97 9.90
CA ILE A 19 0.52 1.83 10.33
C ILE A 19 1.38 0.57 10.41
N SER A 20 1.01 -0.34 11.31
CA SER A 20 1.71 -1.61 11.49
C SER A 20 1.10 -2.73 10.64
N SER A 21 1.81 -3.85 10.52
CA SER A 21 1.28 -5.01 9.80
C SER A 21 0.09 -5.66 10.53
N GLU A 22 0.04 -5.54 11.85
CA GLU A 22 -1.10 -5.96 12.68
C GLU A 22 -2.33 -5.14 12.35
N PHE A 23 -2.20 -3.81 12.14
CA PHE A 23 -3.32 -2.98 11.73
C PHE A 23 -3.89 -3.40 10.38
N ILE A 24 -3.01 -3.66 9.40
CA ILE A 24 -3.42 -4.13 8.06
C ILE A 24 -4.10 -5.50 8.16
N SER A 25 -3.55 -6.40 8.98
CA SER A 25 -4.11 -7.73 9.23
C SER A 25 -5.48 -7.66 9.92
N GLN A 26 -5.67 -6.75 10.87
CA GLN A 26 -6.96 -6.53 11.56
C GLN A 26 -8.01 -5.87 10.65
N ALA A 27 -7.59 -4.95 9.77
CA ALA A 27 -8.49 -4.34 8.78
C ALA A 27 -8.89 -5.33 7.67
N ASP A 28 -8.05 -6.33 7.41
CA ASP A 28 -8.25 -7.43 6.46
C ASP A 28 -8.82 -6.97 5.10
N PRO A 29 -8.05 -6.18 4.33
CA PRO A 29 -8.54 -5.60 3.08
C PRO A 29 -8.76 -6.66 2.00
N ASP A 30 -9.74 -6.44 1.12
CA ASP A 30 -9.98 -7.28 -0.06
C ASP A 30 -8.99 -7.02 -1.20
N ILE A 31 -8.43 -5.80 -1.25
CA ILE A 31 -7.42 -5.35 -2.22
C ILE A 31 -6.39 -4.50 -1.46
N LEU A 32 -5.11 -4.72 -1.74
CA LEU A 32 -4.02 -3.93 -1.16
C LEU A 32 -3.22 -3.27 -2.29
N TYR A 33 -3.27 -1.94 -2.37
CA TYR A 33 -2.42 -1.16 -3.29
C TYR A 33 -1.15 -0.71 -2.55
N ILE A 34 0.02 -0.98 -3.15
CA ILE A 34 1.32 -0.66 -2.56
C ILE A 34 2.03 0.35 -3.46
N ILE A 35 2.34 1.52 -2.90
CA ILE A 35 3.14 2.56 -3.54
C ILE A 35 4.54 2.51 -2.90
N ASP A 36 5.53 2.04 -3.65
CA ASP A 36 6.91 1.99 -3.17
C ASP A 36 7.63 3.33 -3.38
N ARG A 37 7.55 4.21 -2.36
CA ARG A 37 8.27 5.49 -2.37
C ARG A 37 9.79 5.31 -2.46
N THR A 38 10.34 4.21 -1.96
CA THR A 38 11.80 4.01 -1.94
C THR A 38 12.35 3.73 -3.34
N ALA A 39 11.58 3.03 -4.18
CA ALA A 39 11.89 2.85 -5.59
C ALA A 39 12.08 4.20 -6.31
N VAL A 40 11.17 5.15 -6.09
CA VAL A 40 11.24 6.50 -6.65
C VAL A 40 12.44 7.29 -6.10
N MET A 41 12.59 7.32 -4.77
CA MET A 41 13.58 8.18 -4.12
C MET A 41 15.02 7.70 -4.34
N GLU A 42 15.23 6.40 -4.40
CA GLU A 42 16.56 5.79 -4.48
C GLU A 42 16.89 5.28 -5.90
N GLY A 43 15.97 5.42 -6.86
CA GLY A 43 16.15 4.93 -8.23
C GLY A 43 16.31 3.40 -8.30
N LYS A 44 15.62 2.68 -7.41
CA LYS A 44 15.67 1.22 -7.30
C LYS A 44 14.45 0.58 -7.97
N PRO A 45 14.54 -0.69 -8.39
CA PRO A 45 13.36 -1.46 -8.79
C PRO A 45 12.31 -1.48 -7.67
N VAL A 46 11.03 -1.48 -8.05
CA VAL A 46 9.89 -1.64 -7.11
C VAL A 46 10.05 -2.95 -6.35
N ILE A 47 9.83 -2.90 -5.03
CA ILE A 47 9.82 -4.09 -4.18
C ILE A 47 8.80 -5.12 -4.68
N ASP A 48 9.16 -6.40 -4.67
CA ASP A 48 8.23 -7.47 -5.02
C ASP A 48 7.40 -7.94 -3.82
N ALA A 49 6.41 -8.78 -4.10
CA ALA A 49 5.57 -9.38 -3.09
C ALA A 49 6.39 -10.15 -2.04
N GLU A 50 7.40 -10.93 -2.45
CA GLU A 50 8.15 -11.80 -1.54
C GLU A 50 8.92 -11.01 -0.48
N HIS A 51 9.51 -9.88 -0.85
CA HIS A 51 10.24 -9.01 0.06
C HIS A 51 9.33 -8.31 1.07
N LEU A 52 8.06 -8.04 0.71
CA LEU A 52 7.08 -7.45 1.62
C LEU A 52 6.29 -8.50 2.43
N ALA A 53 6.33 -9.77 2.01
CA ALA A 53 5.43 -10.81 2.49
C ALA A 53 5.75 -11.32 3.90
N ASN A 54 5.40 -10.51 4.91
CA ASN A 54 5.40 -10.96 6.29
C ASN A 54 4.16 -11.83 6.62
N PRO A 55 4.19 -12.64 7.69
CA PRO A 55 3.11 -13.56 8.02
C PRO A 55 1.75 -12.91 8.23
N LEU A 56 1.69 -11.67 8.74
CA LEU A 56 0.44 -10.96 9.00
C LEU A 56 -0.22 -10.48 7.71
N LEU A 57 0.59 -9.97 6.76
CA LEU A 57 0.12 -9.55 5.44
C LEU A 57 -0.34 -10.74 4.61
N ARG A 58 0.40 -11.86 4.65
CA ARG A 58 0.01 -13.12 3.98
C ARG A 58 -1.33 -13.69 4.47
N GLN A 59 -1.78 -13.31 5.66
CA GLN A 59 -3.06 -13.76 6.21
C GLN A 59 -4.27 -12.93 5.73
N THR A 60 -4.05 -11.78 5.09
CA THR A 60 -5.14 -10.94 4.58
C THR A 60 -5.86 -11.57 3.38
N LYS A 61 -7.12 -11.18 3.16
CA LYS A 61 -7.90 -11.55 1.96
C LYS A 61 -7.20 -11.10 0.69
N ALA A 62 -6.65 -9.88 0.65
CA ALA A 62 -5.91 -9.38 -0.49
C ALA A 62 -4.78 -10.33 -0.91
N TRP A 63 -3.96 -10.78 0.04
CA TRP A 63 -2.82 -11.65 -0.27
C TRP A 63 -3.24 -13.06 -0.67
N LYS A 64 -4.25 -13.63 0.00
CA LYS A 64 -4.76 -14.97 -0.31
C LYS A 64 -5.44 -15.06 -1.68
N ASN A 65 -6.02 -13.96 -2.13
CA ASN A 65 -6.76 -13.88 -3.39
C ASN A 65 -5.96 -13.25 -4.53
N ASP A 66 -4.64 -13.07 -4.36
CA ASP A 66 -3.75 -12.46 -5.35
C ASP A 66 -4.16 -11.03 -5.77
N ASN A 67 -4.76 -10.28 -4.84
CA ASN A 67 -5.23 -8.90 -5.01
C ASN A 67 -4.28 -7.89 -4.36
N VAL A 68 -2.97 -8.17 -4.43
CA VAL A 68 -1.91 -7.26 -3.98
C VAL A 68 -1.32 -6.58 -5.22
N VAL A 69 -1.55 -5.28 -5.34
CA VAL A 69 -1.20 -4.50 -6.54
C VAL A 69 -0.05 -3.57 -6.22
N PHE A 70 1.12 -3.89 -6.77
CA PHE A 70 2.25 -2.96 -6.84
C PHE A 70 1.98 -1.99 -7.99
N VAL A 71 1.71 -0.74 -7.66
CA VAL A 71 1.36 0.27 -8.66
C VAL A 71 2.63 0.91 -9.24
N ASP A 72 2.48 1.60 -10.36
CA ASP A 72 3.51 2.48 -10.90
C ASP A 72 3.79 3.61 -9.90
N ALA A 73 4.92 3.52 -9.20
CA ALA A 73 5.26 4.47 -8.14
C ALA A 73 5.55 5.88 -8.69
N ASP A 74 6.09 6.01 -9.91
CA ASP A 74 6.33 7.33 -10.51
C ASP A 74 4.99 8.05 -10.78
N ALA A 75 4.05 7.34 -11.40
CA ALA A 75 2.72 7.87 -11.64
C ALA A 75 1.99 8.18 -10.32
N TRP A 76 2.00 7.25 -9.36
CA TRP A 76 1.21 7.37 -8.14
C TRP A 76 1.82 8.22 -7.03
N TYR A 77 3.13 8.48 -7.05
CA TYR A 77 3.80 9.29 -6.03
C TYR A 77 4.30 10.63 -6.58
N ILE A 78 4.88 10.68 -7.79
CA ILE A 78 5.43 11.93 -8.34
C ILE A 78 4.32 12.77 -8.96
N THR A 79 3.50 12.16 -9.82
CA THR A 79 2.50 12.92 -10.58
C THR A 79 1.23 13.22 -9.78
N SER A 80 0.90 12.39 -8.79
CA SER A 80 -0.21 12.65 -7.85
C SER A 80 0.09 13.75 -6.83
N ALA A 81 1.38 13.96 -6.51
CA ALA A 81 1.85 15.05 -5.65
C ALA A 81 2.09 16.35 -6.42
N SER A 82 1.91 16.35 -7.75
CA SER A 82 1.96 17.56 -8.56
C SER A 82 0.65 18.32 -8.39
N ILE A 83 0.73 19.47 -7.72
CA ILE A 83 -0.34 20.48 -7.69
C ILE A 83 -0.63 20.87 -9.15
N THR A 84 -1.88 20.65 -9.58
CA THR A 84 -2.54 21.59 -10.49
C THR A 84 -3.48 22.44 -9.64
#